data_AF-A0A7X0EWN3-F1
#
_entry.id   AF-A0A7X0EWN3-F1
#
_cell.length_a   1.000
_cell.length_b   1.000
_cell.length_c   1.000
_cell.angle_alpha   90.00
_cell.angle_beta   90.00
_cell.angle_gamma   90.00
#
_symmetry.space_group_name_H-M   'P 1'
#
loop_
_entity.id
_entity.type
_entity.pdbx_description
1 polymer ?
#
loop_
_entity_poly.entity_id
_entity_poly.type
_entity_poly.pdbx_seq_one_letter_code
_entity_poly.pdbx_strand_id
1 'polypeptide(L)'
;MAGARRRAAAGPAAGRPPRGEGRHRWRPVPRLYRDFLDECTRLIDDGDLRAGHQLYAEAAALWTDVSGLIAKAGESGDAGYLEQAGVILHDLSRIEKDAMQLLRQL
;
A
#
# COMPACT_ATOMS: atom_id res chain seq x y z
N MET A 1 -51.47 -17.70 -43.64
CA MET A 1 -51.24 -16.58 -42.70
C MET A 1 -49.85 -16.79 -42.11
N ALA A 2 -48.80 -16.24 -42.74
CA ALA A 2 -48.25 -14.90 -42.49
C ALA A 2 -47.51 -14.81 -41.14
N GLY A 3 -46.20 -14.54 -41.19
CA GLY A 3 -45.44 -14.11 -40.00
C GLY A 3 -44.00 -14.58 -39.90
N ALA A 4 -43.18 -14.37 -40.93
CA ALA A 4 -41.72 -14.46 -40.81
C ALA A 4 -41.19 -13.35 -39.89
N ARG A 5 -40.33 -13.69 -38.92
CA ARG A 5 -39.32 -12.78 -38.37
C ARG A 5 -37.98 -13.52 -38.22
N ARG A 6 -36.97 -12.97 -38.91
CA ARG A 6 -35.57 -13.39 -38.92
C ARG A 6 -34.75 -12.60 -37.88
N ARG A 7 -33.64 -13.23 -37.48
CA ARG A 7 -32.37 -12.70 -36.91
C ARG A 7 -32.44 -12.17 -35.47
N ALA A 8 -31.41 -12.35 -34.63
CA ALA A 8 -29.98 -12.40 -34.93
C ALA A 8 -29.20 -13.40 -34.06
N ALA A 9 -28.13 -13.94 -34.64
CA ALA A 9 -27.08 -14.67 -33.96
C ALA A 9 -26.32 -13.74 -33.00
N ALA A 10 -26.19 -14.15 -31.74
CA ALA A 10 -25.22 -13.59 -30.81
C ALA A 10 -23.85 -14.19 -31.13
N GLY A 11 -22.94 -13.39 -31.68
CA GLY A 11 -21.53 -13.71 -31.79
C GLY A 11 -20.84 -13.79 -30.42
N PRO A 12 -19.60 -14.29 -30.36
CA PRO A 12 -18.91 -14.57 -29.11
C PRO A 12 -18.65 -13.28 -28.34
N ALA A 13 -19.02 -13.28 -27.05
CA ALA A 13 -18.69 -12.20 -26.14
C ALA A 13 -17.16 -12.14 -26.00
N ALA A 14 -16.56 -11.20 -26.72
CA ALA A 14 -15.16 -10.83 -26.58
C ALA A 14 -14.87 -10.51 -25.12
N GLY A 15 -13.83 -11.15 -24.57
CA GLY A 15 -13.40 -11.03 -23.18
C GLY A 15 -13.24 -9.57 -22.77
N ARG A 16 -13.93 -9.21 -21.69
CA ARG A 16 -13.69 -7.95 -20.99
C ARG A 16 -12.32 -8.06 -20.31
N PRO A 17 -11.35 -7.17 -20.61
CA PRO A 17 -10.08 -7.20 -19.90
C PRO A 17 -10.32 -6.86 -18.40
N PRO A 18 -9.53 -7.45 -17.48
CA PRO A 18 -9.63 -7.11 -16.07
C PRO A 18 -9.38 -5.61 -15.87
N ARG A 19 -10.28 -4.95 -15.14
CA ARG A 19 -10.07 -3.57 -14.69
C ARG A 19 -8.94 -3.57 -13.66
N GLY A 20 -7.73 -3.29 -14.10
CA GLY A 20 -6.60 -3.26 -13.16
C GLY A 20 -5.22 -3.00 -13.74
N GLU A 21 -5.07 -2.40 -14.92
CA GLU A 21 -3.75 -1.97 -15.42
C GLU A 21 -3.74 -0.46 -15.66
N GLY A 22 -3.75 0.29 -14.56
CA GLY A 22 -3.26 1.66 -14.54
C GLY A 22 -1.88 1.66 -13.89
N ARG A 23 -0.82 1.94 -14.67
CA ARG A 23 0.51 2.31 -14.16
C ARG A 23 0.50 3.64 -13.40
N HIS A 24 -0.44 3.84 -12.48
CA HIS A 24 -0.26 4.78 -11.40
C HIS A 24 0.50 4.02 -10.33
N ARG A 25 1.83 4.19 -10.33
CA ARG A 25 2.71 3.74 -9.26
C ARG A 25 2.16 4.32 -7.97
N TRP A 26 1.32 3.57 -7.27
CA TRP A 26 0.84 3.93 -5.95
C TRP A 26 2.09 4.11 -5.09
N ARG A 27 2.47 5.36 -4.82
CA ARG A 27 3.44 5.66 -3.78
C ARG A 27 2.60 5.80 -2.52
N PRO A 28 2.46 4.74 -1.69
CA PRO A 28 1.82 4.90 -0.41
C PRO A 28 2.56 5.99 0.37
N VAL A 29 1.76 6.78 1.09
CA VAL A 29 2.14 7.93 1.92
C VAL A 29 3.43 7.75 2.77
N PRO A 30 3.75 6.58 3.34
CA PRO A 30 4.95 6.40 4.18
C PRO A 30 6.27 6.53 3.42
N ARG A 31 6.23 6.33 2.09
CA ARG A 31 7.45 6.44 1.26
C ARG A 31 7.96 7.88 1.18
N LEU A 32 7.09 8.88 1.35
CA LEU A 32 7.48 10.29 1.30
C LEU A 32 8.43 10.64 2.45
N TYR A 33 8.08 10.28 3.68
CA TYR A 33 8.88 10.67 4.86
C TYR A 33 10.23 9.96 4.87
N ARG A 34 10.25 8.67 4.51
CA ARG A 34 11.49 7.93 4.26
C ARG A 34 12.35 8.59 3.17
N ASP A 35 11.78 8.91 2.00
CA ASP A 35 12.53 9.50 0.88
C ASP A 35 13.14 10.85 1.29
N PHE A 36 12.40 11.65 2.04
CA PHE A 36 12.89 12.91 2.61
C PHE A 36 14.09 12.68 3.56
N LEU A 37 13.99 11.73 4.48
CA LEU A 37 15.09 11.43 5.40
C LEU A 37 16.32 10.87 4.68
N ASP A 38 16.14 10.05 3.64
CA ASP A 38 17.24 9.58 2.79
C ASP A 38 18.00 10.75 2.17
N GLU A 39 17.29 11.75 1.63
CA GLU A 39 17.91 12.97 1.09
C GLU A 39 18.67 13.75 2.18
N CYS A 40 18.09 13.89 3.38
CA CYS A 40 18.75 14.55 4.50
C CYS A 40 20.05 13.84 4.91
N THR A 41 20.08 12.50 4.95
CA THR A 41 21.29 11.75 5.35
C THR A 41 22.48 11.93 4.39
N ARG A 42 22.24 12.39 3.16
CA ARG A 42 23.30 12.71 2.19
C ARG A 42 23.93 14.08 2.43
N LEU A 43 23.26 14.95 3.17
CA LEU A 43 23.67 16.32 3.45
C LEU A 43 24.19 16.48 4.89
N ILE A 44 23.66 15.70 5.82
CA ILE A 44 23.94 15.79 7.25
C ILE A 44 24.49 14.45 7.74
N ASP A 45 25.73 14.45 8.21
CA ASP A 45 26.36 13.28 8.82
C ASP A 45 25.98 13.17 10.30
N ASP A 46 24.77 12.65 10.56
CA ASP A 46 24.25 12.43 11.91
C ASP A 46 23.75 10.99 12.10
N GLY A 47 24.06 10.41 13.26
CA GLY A 47 23.72 9.03 13.61
C GLY A 47 22.23 8.81 13.87
N ASP A 48 21.58 9.75 14.57
CA ASP A 48 20.16 9.70 14.90
C ASP A 48 19.31 9.94 13.65
N LEU A 49 19.78 10.78 12.72
CA LEU A 49 19.14 10.98 11.41
C LEU A 49 19.17 9.68 10.59
N ARG A 50 20.31 8.99 10.53
CA ARG A 50 20.42 7.69 9.85
C ARG A 50 19.54 6.63 10.51
N ALA A 51 19.52 6.57 11.83
CA ALA A 51 18.69 5.62 12.56
C ALA A 51 17.19 5.88 12.33
N GLY A 52 16.76 7.15 12.38
CA GLY A 52 15.40 7.56 12.04
C GLY A 52 15.00 7.19 10.60
N HIS A 53 15.90 7.38 9.63
CA HIS A 53 15.67 6.94 8.25
C HIS A 53 15.42 5.42 8.16
N GLN A 54 16.24 4.61 8.83
CA GLN A 54 16.06 3.14 8.82
C GLN A 54 14.72 2.71 9.43
N LEU A 55 14.31 3.31 10.54
CA LEU A 55 13.01 3.01 11.15
C LEU A 55 11.84 3.39 10.23
N TYR A 56 11.92 4.51 9.52
CA TYR A 56 10.90 4.86 8.53
C TYR A 56 10.93 3.97 7.28
N ALA A 57 12.09 3.42 6.90
CA ALA A 57 12.17 2.40 5.85
C ALA A 57 11.45 1.11 6.27
N GLU A 58 11.60 0.69 7.53
CA GLU A 58 10.87 -0.44 8.11
C GLU A 58 9.35 -0.16 8.17
N ALA A 59 8.93 0.99 8.69
CA ALA A 59 7.53 1.39 8.72
C ALA A 59 6.89 1.40 7.33
N ALA A 60 7.62 1.84 6.30
CA ALA A 60 7.13 1.84 4.92
C ALA A 60 6.91 0.42 4.34
N ALA A 61 7.68 -0.57 4.79
CA ALA A 61 7.46 -1.98 4.46
C ALA A 61 6.18 -2.49 5.15
N LEU A 62 6.05 -2.27 6.46
CA LEU A 62 4.87 -2.70 7.24
C LEU A 62 3.56 -2.08 6.73
N TRP A 63 3.58 -0.82 6.31
CA TRP A 63 2.42 -0.21 5.65
C TRP A 63 2.03 -0.90 4.35
N THR A 64 3.01 -1.43 3.61
CA THR A 64 2.72 -2.22 2.40
C THR A 64 2.01 -3.52 2.79
N ASP A 65 2.45 -4.18 3.85
CA ASP A 65 1.81 -5.41 4.37
C ASP A 65 0.38 -5.15 4.86
N VAL A 66 0.17 -4.09 5.65
CA VAL A 66 -1.16 -3.64 6.11
C VAL A 66 -2.09 -3.39 4.91
N SER A 67 -1.61 -2.68 3.89
CA SER A 67 -2.43 -2.42 2.70
C SER A 67 -2.83 -3.71 1.97
N GLY A 68 -1.93 -4.71 1.93
CA GLY A 68 -2.21 -6.02 1.36
C GLY A 68 -3.24 -6.82 2.18
N LEU A 69 -3.17 -6.76 3.51
CA LEU A 69 -4.16 -7.40 4.38
C LEU A 69 -5.54 -6.77 4.25
N ILE A 70 -5.62 -5.44 4.21
CA ILE A 70 -6.89 -4.72 4.01
C ILE A 70 -7.51 -5.08 2.64
N ALA A 71 -6.69 -5.17 1.58
CA ALA A 71 -7.17 -5.60 0.27
C ALA A 71 -7.75 -7.02 0.31
N LYS A 72 -7.04 -7.98 0.94
CA LYS A 72 -7.52 -9.36 1.12
C LYS A 72 -8.80 -9.43 1.94
N ALA A 73 -8.93 -8.62 2.98
CA ALA A 73 -10.17 -8.51 3.75
C ALA A 73 -11.35 -8.05 2.88
N GLY A 74 -11.14 -7.03 2.04
CA GLY A 74 -12.15 -6.54 1.11
C GLY A 74 -12.55 -7.54 0.02
N GLU A 75 -11.59 -8.35 -0.45
CA GLU A 75 -11.82 -9.37 -1.49
C GLU A 75 -12.52 -10.63 -0.93
N SER A 76 -12.15 -11.06 0.27
CA SER A 76 -12.63 -12.32 0.87
C SER A 76 -13.81 -12.15 1.82
N GLY A 77 -14.00 -10.96 2.39
CA GLY A 77 -14.92 -10.72 3.51
C GLY A 77 -14.46 -11.29 4.86
N ASP A 78 -13.24 -11.86 4.93
CA ASP A 78 -12.70 -12.43 6.17
C ASP A 78 -12.13 -11.34 7.08
N ALA A 79 -12.75 -11.19 8.25
CA ALA A 79 -12.34 -10.23 9.28
C ALA A 79 -10.96 -10.55 9.90
N GLY A 80 -10.48 -11.81 9.82
CA GLY A 80 -9.17 -12.19 10.34
C GLY A 80 -8.01 -11.43 9.71
N TYR A 81 -8.15 -11.00 8.45
CA TYR A 81 -7.15 -10.13 7.82
C TYR A 81 -7.10 -8.72 8.44
N LEU A 82 -8.24 -8.20 8.91
CA LEU A 82 -8.28 -6.90 9.60
C LEU A 82 -7.68 -7.00 11.01
N GLU A 83 -7.91 -8.12 11.71
CA GLU A 83 -7.26 -8.38 13.00
C GLU A 83 -5.73 -8.44 12.85
N GLN A 84 -5.23 -9.15 11.84
CA GLN A 84 -3.80 -9.19 11.52
C GLN A 84 -3.26 -7.80 11.16
N ALA A 85 -3.99 -7.02 10.36
CA ALA A 85 -3.60 -5.66 10.02
C ALA A 85 -3.53 -4.77 11.28
N GLY A 86 -4.43 -4.96 12.23
CA GLY A 86 -4.43 -4.27 13.52
C GLY A 86 -3.17 -4.55 14.36
N VAL A 87 -2.71 -5.80 14.39
CA VAL A 87 -1.45 -6.17 15.07
C VAL A 87 -0.27 -5.43 14.43
N ILE A 88 -0.16 -5.46 13.10
CA ILE A 88 0.93 -4.78 12.40
C ILE A 88 0.87 -3.25 12.61
N LEU A 89 -0.33 -2.66 12.60
CA LEU A 89 -0.51 -1.23 12.86
C LEU A 89 -0.06 -0.82 14.27
N HIS A 90 -0.21 -1.70 15.27
CA HIS A 90 0.29 -1.44 16.61
C HIS A 90 1.84 -1.37 16.61
N ASP A 91 2.50 -2.34 15.99
CA ASP A 91 3.97 -2.33 15.87
C ASP A 91 4.48 -1.14 15.06
N LEU A 92 3.77 -0.80 13.99
CA LEU A 92 4.04 0.37 13.16
C LEU A 92 4.01 1.66 13.98
N SER A 93 2.99 1.84 14.83
CA SER A 93 2.88 3.01 15.69
C SER A 93 4.06 3.17 16.65
N ARG A 94 4.62 2.05 17.13
CA ARG A 94 5.81 2.04 17.99
C ARG A 94 7.05 2.45 17.21
N ILE A 95 7.26 1.89 16.02
CA ILE A 95 8.40 2.21 15.16
C ILE A 95 8.40 3.69 14.77
N GLU A 96 7.26 4.24 14.34
CA GLU A 96 7.14 5.66 13.98
C GLU A 96 7.42 6.57 15.19
N LYS A 97 6.94 6.19 16.39
CA LYS A 97 7.23 6.91 17.62
C LYS A 97 8.72 6.89 17.96
N ASP A 98 9.37 5.73 17.88
CA ASP A 98 10.79 5.57 18.19
C ASP A 98 11.64 6.40 17.21
N ALA A 99 11.28 6.41 15.92
CA ALA A 99 11.92 7.24 14.91
C ALA A 99 11.80 8.74 15.23
N MET A 100 10.59 9.21 15.57
CA MET A 100 10.37 10.60 15.98
C MET A 100 11.14 10.98 17.25
N GLN A 101 11.33 10.02 18.17
CA GLN A 101 12.09 10.26 19.40
C GLN A 101 13.59 10.42 19.18
N LEU A 102 14.14 9.79 18.14
CA LEU A 102 15.51 10.02 17.67
C LEU A 102 15.61 11.36 16.94
N LEU A 103 14.72 11.60 15.98
CA LEU A 103 14.77 12.79 15.12
C LEU A 103 14.55 14.11 15.87
N ARG A 104 13.88 14.11 17.03
CA ARG A 104 13.76 15.31 17.89
C ARG A 104 15.06 15.72 18.60
N GLN A 105 16.11 14.91 18.55
CA GLN A 105 17.41 15.21 19.17
C GLN A 105 18.39 15.88 18.19
N LEU A 106 18.03 15.94 16.90
CA LEU A 106 18.72 16.69 15.86
C LEU A 106 18.67 18.21 16.14
#